data_AF-A0A8S2G4T6-F1
#
_entry.id   AF-A0A8S2G4T6-F1
#
_cell.length_a   1.000
_cell.length_b   1.000
_cell.length_c   1.000
_cell.angle_alpha   90.00
_cell.angle_beta   90.00
_cell.angle_gamma   90.00
#
_symmetry.space_group_name_H-M   'P 1'
#
loop_
_entity.id
_entity.type
_entity.pdbx_description
1 polymer ?
#
loop_
_entity_poly.entity_id
_entity_poly.type
_entity_poly.pdbx_seq_one_letter_code
_entity_poly.pdbx_strand_id
1 'polypeptide(L)'
;GYIVSALEAALWAFCYDNNCFRTGVLQAVNLGDDTDTTAAIYGQLAGACYGKDGLPNEWLEKVYAREFIEGLSQWLAYEGKEWYTRQKTNNDLQSADVSDSRLETAEMNEV
;
A
#
# COMPACT_ATOMS: atom_id res chain seq x y z
N GLY A 1 -17.95 -16.57 5.62
CA GLY A 1 -16.98 -15.88 4.76
C GLY A 1 -16.21 -16.81 3.84
N TYR A 2 -16.51 -16.79 2.54
CA TYR A 2 -15.60 -17.30 1.51
C TYR A 2 -14.81 -16.11 0.95
N ILE A 3 -13.48 -16.16 0.97
CA ILE A 3 -12.62 -14.99 0.70
C ILE A 3 -12.86 -14.38 -0.68
N VAL A 4 -13.16 -15.22 -1.69
CA VAL A 4 -13.45 -14.74 -3.05
C VAL A 4 -14.71 -13.89 -3.06
N SER A 5 -15.76 -14.31 -2.36
CA SER A 5 -17.00 -13.53 -2.25
C SER A 5 -16.79 -12.22 -1.49
N ALA A 6 -15.99 -12.24 -0.40
CA ALA A 6 -15.69 -11.03 0.35
C ALA A 6 -14.89 -10.01 -0.48
N LEU A 7 -13.92 -10.50 -1.27
CA LEU A 7 -13.12 -9.67 -2.18
C LEU A 7 -13.97 -9.12 -3.32
N GLU A 8 -14.82 -9.95 -3.94
CA GLU A 8 -15.73 -9.54 -5.01
C GLU A 8 -16.69 -8.44 -4.53
N ALA A 9 -17.29 -8.62 -3.35
CA ALA A 9 -18.17 -7.63 -2.73
C ALA A 9 -17.43 -6.31 -2.42
N ALA A 10 -16.21 -6.39 -1.91
CA ALA A 10 -15.40 -5.20 -1.60
C ALA A 10 -15.01 -4.43 -2.86
N LEU A 11 -14.63 -5.14 -3.93
CA LEU A 11 -14.31 -4.54 -5.23
C LEU A 11 -15.54 -3.93 -5.88
N TRP A 12 -16.70 -4.58 -5.80
CA TRP A 12 -17.96 -4.02 -6.27
C TRP A 12 -18.27 -2.72 -5.52
N ALA A 13 -18.19 -2.70 -4.18
CA ALA A 13 -18.40 -1.49 -3.41
C ALA A 13 -17.43 -0.36 -3.82
N PHE A 14 -16.14 -0.69 -4.00
CA PHE A 14 -15.12 0.27 -4.45
C PHE A 14 -15.41 0.85 -5.84
N CYS A 15 -15.83 0.02 -6.80
CA CYS A 15 -16.18 0.49 -8.15
C CYS A 15 -17.42 1.41 -8.19
N TYR A 16 -18.31 1.32 -7.20
CA TYR A 16 -19.59 2.01 -7.17
C TYR A 16 -19.75 2.99 -5.98
N ASP A 17 -18.66 3.35 -5.31
CA ASP A 17 -18.68 4.24 -4.14
C ASP A 17 -18.82 5.73 -4.47
N ASN A 18 -18.88 6.07 -5.76
CA ASN A 18 -18.97 7.44 -6.25
C ASN A 18 -17.81 8.35 -5.79
N ASN A 19 -16.59 7.81 -5.71
CA ASN A 19 -15.40 8.51 -5.25
C ASN A 19 -15.52 9.02 -3.80
N CYS A 20 -16.24 8.28 -2.96
CA CYS A 20 -16.49 8.67 -1.58
C CYS A 20 -16.39 7.46 -0.64
N PHE A 21 -15.38 7.48 0.23
CA PHE A 21 -15.16 6.42 1.23
C PHE A 21 -16.42 6.06 2.03
N ARG A 22 -17.16 7.09 2.47
CA ARG A 22 -18.39 6.91 3.25
C ARG A 22 -19.42 6.09 2.49
N THR A 23 -19.64 6.41 1.24
CA THR A 23 -20.65 5.73 0.42
C THR A 23 -20.27 4.27 0.22
N GLY A 24 -19.02 3.99 -0.14
CA GLY A 24 -18.57 2.64 -0.44
C GLY A 24 -18.49 1.74 0.78
N VAL A 25 -18.00 2.25 1.93
CA VAL A 25 -17.94 1.41 3.14
C VAL A 25 -19.35 1.09 3.65
N LEU A 26 -20.31 2.00 3.49
CA LEU A 26 -21.71 1.73 3.82
C LEU A 26 -22.32 0.72 2.84
N GLN A 27 -21.98 0.77 1.55
CA GLN A 27 -22.37 -0.27 0.60
C GLN A 27 -21.79 -1.63 1.02
N ALA A 28 -20.48 -1.70 1.30
CA ALA A 28 -19.78 -2.91 1.72
C ALA A 28 -20.39 -3.55 2.99
N VAL A 29 -20.70 -2.74 4.01
CA VAL A 29 -21.32 -3.23 5.26
C VAL A 29 -22.76 -3.67 5.03
N ASN A 30 -23.55 -2.94 4.23
CA ASN A 30 -24.96 -3.25 4.02
C ASN A 30 -25.21 -4.47 3.10
N LEU A 31 -24.19 -5.04 2.46
CA LEU A 31 -24.30 -6.28 1.69
C LEU A 31 -24.59 -7.52 2.57
N GLY A 32 -24.28 -7.46 3.87
CA GLY A 32 -24.55 -8.54 4.82
C GLY A 32 -23.52 -9.69 4.80
N ASP A 33 -23.87 -10.80 5.44
CA ASP A 33 -23.04 -11.99 5.67
C ASP A 33 -21.73 -11.70 6.43
N ASP A 34 -20.62 -11.52 5.72
CA ASP A 34 -19.26 -11.35 6.26
C ASP A 34 -18.83 -9.87 6.24
N THR A 35 -19.64 -9.04 6.88
CA THR A 35 -19.57 -7.57 6.76
C THR A 35 -18.27 -6.97 7.28
N ASP A 36 -17.69 -7.52 8.34
CA ASP A 36 -16.43 -7.06 8.92
C ASP A 36 -15.26 -7.34 7.97
N THR A 37 -15.20 -8.54 7.39
CA THR A 37 -14.19 -8.89 6.39
C THR A 37 -14.31 -8.05 5.13
N THR A 38 -15.52 -7.94 4.55
CA THR A 38 -15.75 -7.15 3.33
C THR A 38 -15.45 -5.66 3.55
N ALA A 39 -15.89 -5.08 4.67
CA ALA A 39 -15.60 -3.70 5.01
C ALA A 39 -14.11 -3.45 5.28
N ALA A 40 -13.40 -4.42 5.86
CA ALA A 40 -11.96 -4.32 6.08
C ALA A 40 -11.16 -4.36 4.76
N ILE A 41 -11.57 -5.21 3.80
CA ILE A 41 -10.95 -5.25 2.46
C ILE A 41 -11.24 -3.94 1.71
N TYR A 42 -12.50 -3.48 1.69
CA TYR A 42 -12.86 -2.19 1.10
C TYR A 42 -12.05 -1.06 1.74
N GLY A 43 -11.96 -1.04 3.08
CA GLY A 43 -11.27 0.01 3.82
C GLY A 43 -9.79 0.14 3.46
N GLN A 44 -9.11 -0.97 3.19
CA GLN A 44 -7.71 -0.95 2.71
C GLN A 44 -7.60 -0.35 1.31
N LEU A 45 -8.47 -0.76 0.38
CA LEU A 45 -8.45 -0.26 -1.01
C LEU A 45 -8.80 1.23 -1.08
N ALA A 46 -9.93 1.61 -0.49
CA ALA A 46 -10.42 2.97 -0.47
C ALA A 46 -9.53 3.90 0.36
N GLY A 47 -8.99 3.41 1.48
CA GLY A 47 -8.05 4.17 2.30
C GLY A 47 -6.73 4.47 1.59
N ALA A 48 -6.21 3.51 0.79
CA ALA A 48 -5.04 3.75 -0.05
C ALA A 48 -5.33 4.70 -1.22
N CYS A 49 -6.55 4.67 -1.78
CA CYS A 49 -6.94 5.50 -2.92
C CYS A 49 -7.25 6.96 -2.51
N TYR A 50 -8.05 7.15 -1.46
CA TYR A 50 -8.49 8.48 -1.02
C TYR A 50 -7.55 9.14 0.00
N GLY A 51 -6.64 8.36 0.59
CA GLY A 51 -5.77 8.83 1.65
C GLY A 51 -6.53 9.12 2.95
N LYS A 52 -5.78 9.51 3.99
CA LYS A 52 -6.33 9.81 5.32
C LYS A 52 -7.38 10.92 5.30
N ASP A 53 -7.16 11.96 4.49
CA ASP A 53 -8.03 13.14 4.40
C ASP A 53 -9.38 12.83 3.71
N GLY A 54 -9.45 11.73 2.95
CA GLY A 54 -10.70 11.24 2.35
C GLY A 54 -11.59 10.44 3.31
N LEU A 55 -11.13 10.18 4.53
CA LEU A 55 -11.86 9.39 5.53
C LEU A 55 -12.70 10.29 6.44
N PRO A 56 -13.91 9.87 6.85
CA PRO A 56 -14.71 10.62 7.82
C PRO A 56 -14.03 10.72 9.20
N ASN A 57 -13.70 11.95 9.61
CA ASN A 57 -13.00 12.21 10.88
C ASN A 57 -13.78 11.69 12.09
N GLU A 58 -15.11 11.84 12.09
CA GLU A 58 -15.97 11.36 13.18
C GLU A 58 -15.99 9.84 13.33
N TRP A 59 -15.56 9.11 12.30
CA TRP A 59 -15.40 7.66 12.35
C TRP A 59 -13.99 7.30 12.83
N LEU A 60 -12.97 8.01 12.33
CA LEU A 60 -11.60 7.83 12.79
C LEU A 60 -11.47 8.04 14.31
N GLU A 61 -12.14 9.05 14.87
CA GLU A 61 -12.17 9.34 16.31
C GLU A 61 -12.72 8.19 17.17
N LYS A 62 -13.46 7.25 16.57
CA LYS A 62 -14.04 6.09 17.27
C LYS A 62 -13.21 4.82 17.11
N VAL A 63 -12.16 4.84 16.29
CA VAL A 63 -11.30 3.68 16.05
C VAL A 63 -10.46 3.41 17.29
N TYR A 64 -10.58 2.19 17.83
CA TYR A 64 -9.75 1.75 18.93
C TYR A 64 -8.27 1.72 18.52
N ALA A 65 -7.39 2.20 19.40
CA ALA A 65 -5.94 2.28 19.18
C ALA A 65 -5.53 3.06 17.91
N ARG A 66 -6.31 4.09 17.53
CA ARG A 66 -6.03 4.95 16.38
C ARG A 66 -4.59 5.45 16.33
N GLU A 67 -4.07 6.03 17.42
CA GLU A 67 -2.71 6.60 17.40
C GLU A 67 -1.65 5.52 17.14
N PHE A 68 -1.85 4.31 17.67
CA PHE A 68 -0.96 3.18 17.43
C PHE A 68 -0.99 2.75 15.95
N ILE A 69 -2.19 2.62 15.36
CA ILE A 69 -2.34 2.24 13.94
C ILE A 69 -1.72 3.30 13.02
N GLU A 70 -1.96 4.58 13.32
CA GLU A 70 -1.36 5.68 12.55
C GLU A 70 0.17 5.68 12.66
N GLY A 71 0.72 5.47 13.86
CA GLY A 71 2.18 5.36 14.06
C GLY A 71 2.77 4.17 13.33
N LEU A 72 2.12 3.00 13.38
CA LEU A 72 2.55 1.81 12.65
C LEU A 72 2.52 2.03 11.13
N SER A 73 1.48 2.68 10.60
CA SER A 73 1.35 3.02 9.18
C SER A 73 2.49 3.95 8.73
N GLN A 74 2.81 4.98 9.52
CA GLN A 74 3.92 5.89 9.22
C GLN A 74 5.27 5.19 9.25
N TRP A 75 5.49 4.32 10.24
CA TRP A 75 6.72 3.54 10.34
C TRP A 75 6.90 2.59 9.15
N LEU A 76 5.86 1.85 8.76
CA LEU A 76 5.91 0.97 7.58
C LEU A 76 6.20 1.75 6.29
N ALA A 77 5.58 2.92 6.13
CA ALA A 77 5.83 3.79 4.98
C ALA A 77 7.28 4.33 4.96
N TYR A 78 7.84 4.64 6.12
CA TYR A 78 9.24 5.06 6.27
C TYR A 78 10.20 3.91 5.92
N GLU A 79 10.05 2.75 6.57
CA GLU A 79 10.93 1.60 6.32
C GLU A 79 10.87 1.12 4.86
N GLY A 80 9.68 1.19 4.23
CA GLY A 80 9.54 0.88 2.81
C GLY A 80 10.36 1.80 1.91
N LYS A 81 10.40 3.10 2.19
CA LYS A 81 11.22 4.08 1.45
C LYS A 81 12.71 3.86 1.67
N GLU A 82 13.11 3.60 2.91
CA GLU A 82 14.50 3.32 3.25
C GLU A 82 15.00 2.02 2.59
N TRP A 83 14.18 0.97 2.62
CA TRP A 83 14.48 -0.28 1.93
C TRP A 83 14.65 -0.06 0.42
N TYR A 84 13.74 0.65 -0.24
CA TYR A 84 13.83 0.93 -1.67
C TYR A 84 15.10 1.71 -2.03
N THR A 85 15.44 2.71 -1.21
CA THR A 85 16.66 3.53 -1.40
C THR A 85 17.92 2.68 -1.29
N ARG A 86 18.02 1.82 -0.26
CA ARG A 86 19.16 0.91 -0.09
C ARG A 86 19.33 -0.03 -1.28
N GLN A 87 18.25 -0.59 -1.80
CA GLN A 87 18.31 -1.48 -2.98
C GLN A 87 18.80 -0.75 -4.23
N LYS A 88 18.30 0.47 -4.46
CA LYS A 88 18.73 1.28 -5.59
C LYS A 88 20.23 1.61 -5.50
N THR A 89 20.69 2.08 -4.35
CA THR A 89 22.12 2.37 -4.12
C THR A 89 22.99 1.13 -4.33
N ASN A 90 22.58 -0.03 -3.82
CA ASN A 90 23.33 -1.28 -3.99
C ASN A 90 23.41 -1.71 -5.46
N ASN A 91 22.31 -1.59 -6.21
CA ASN A 91 22.30 -1.90 -7.64
C ASN A 91 23.16 -0.91 -8.45
N ASP A 92 23.11 0.38 -8.11
CA ASP A 92 23.90 1.42 -8.78
C ASP A 92 25.41 1.20 -8.52
N LEU A 93 25.81 0.89 -7.28
CA LEU A 93 27.19 0.55 -6.92
C LEU A 93 27.70 -0.70 -7.66
N GLN A 94 26.88 -1.76 -7.71
CA GLN A 94 27.25 -3.00 -8.41
C GLN A 94 27.38 -2.77 -9.93
N SER A 95 26.62 -1.84 -10.51
CA SER A 95 26.74 -1.48 -11.93
C SER A 95 28.00 -0.66 -12.23
N ALA A 96 28.44 0.19 -11.29
CA ALA A 96 29.67 0.97 -11.40
C ALA A 96 30.92 0.08 -11.33
N ASP A 97 30.98 -0.86 -10.37
CA ASP A 97 32.11 -1.80 -10.23
C ASP A 97 32.31 -2.68 -11.48
N VAL A 98 31.22 -3.08 -12.14
CA VAL A 98 31.28 -3.86 -13.39
C VAL A 98 31.78 -3.01 -14.58
N SER A 99 31.56 -1.70 -14.57
CA SER A 99 32.06 -0.82 -15.62
C SER A 99 33.56 -0.53 -15.47
N ASP A 100 34.04 -0.34 -14.24
CA ASP A 100 35.44 -0.05 -13.93
C ASP A 100 36.34 -1.25 -14.25
N SER A 101 35.93 -2.45 -13.83
CA SER A 101 36.63 -3.71 -14.16
C SER A 101 36.73 -4.02 -15.66
N ARG A 102 35.77 -3.55 -16.48
CA ARG A 102 35.81 -3.73 -17.95
C ARG A 102 36.81 -2.79 -18.62
N LEU A 103 37.02 -1.59 -18.09
CA LEU A 103 38.01 -0.63 -18.61
C LEU A 103 39.43 -1.15 -18.35
N GLU A 104 39.71 -1.68 -17.16
CA GLU A 104 41.01 -2.29 -16.84
C GLU A 104 41.35 -3.49 -17.75
N THR A 105 40.36 -4.35 -18.08
CA THR A 105 40.60 -5.48 -18.99
C THR A 105 40.79 -5.08 -20.45
N ALA A 106 40.27 -3.92 -20.87
CA ALA A 106 40.46 -3.41 -22.23
C ALA A 106 41.87 -2.84 -22.42
N GLU A 107 42.39 -2.09 -21.43
CA GLU A 107 43.75 -1.53 -21.47
C GLU A 107 44.84 -2.61 -21.45
N MET A 108 44.58 -3.76 -20.81
CA MET A 108 45.52 -4.89 -20.77
C MET A 108 45.59 -5.73 -22.07
N ASN A 109 44.62 -5.59 -22.99
CA ASN A 109 44.57 -6.34 -24.25
C ASN A 109 45.07 -5.54 -25.47
N GLU A 110 45.46 -4.28 -25.30
CA GLU A 110 46.02 -3.43 -26.36
C GLU A 110 47.57 -3.38 -26.38
N VAL A 111 48.24 -4.20 -25.56
CA VAL A 111 49.72 -4.34 -25.51
C VAL A 111 50.16 -5.69 -26.06
#